data_AF-A0A368NKW7-F1
#
_entry.id   AF-A0A368NKW7-F1
#
_cell.length_a   1.000
_cell.length_b   1.000
_cell.length_c   1.000
_cell.angle_alpha   90.00
_cell.angle_beta   90.00
_cell.angle_gamma   90.00
#
_symmetry.space_group_name_H-M   'P 1'
#
loop_
_entity.id
_entity.type
_entity.pdbx_description
1 polymer ?
#
loop_
_entity_poly.entity_id
_entity_poly.type
_entity_poly.pdbx_seq_one_letter_code
_entity_poly.pdbx_strand_id
1 'polypeptide(L)'
;MKKQFFKIIMGLSLLVSASAAQAALIEYVGSWQVGDGPNWTTNPLAYSGVGAAEELFGAGTYMISTIDDQVANINNMAHYAIIGIGFEVFAEDYFRGVEGITRYQDVYIFDRDLDTVSAYVRDFGVGGTNYAFRISDVPAPAPLAMLGLGLAGLAFFRKKKAA
;
A
#
# COMPACT_ATOMS: atom_id res chain seq x y z
N MET A 1 -62.58 23.08 -9.58
CA MET A 1 -61.28 23.19 -10.29
C MET A 1 -60.48 24.35 -9.72
N LYS A 2 -59.32 24.12 -9.06
CA LYS A 2 -58.24 25.10 -8.73
C LYS A 2 -57.36 24.75 -7.49
N LYS A 3 -57.50 23.59 -6.83
CA LYS A 3 -56.75 23.30 -5.58
C LYS A 3 -55.91 22.02 -5.53
N GLN A 4 -55.68 21.31 -6.64
CA GLN A 4 -54.96 20.02 -6.60
C GLN A 4 -53.67 19.94 -7.41
N PHE A 5 -53.28 20.98 -8.15
CA PHE A 5 -52.12 20.93 -9.05
C PHE A 5 -50.76 21.32 -8.42
N PHE A 6 -50.73 21.72 -7.14
CA PHE A 6 -49.52 22.30 -6.53
C PHE A 6 -48.74 21.35 -5.60
N LYS A 7 -49.14 20.09 -5.47
CA LYS A 7 -48.52 19.13 -4.51
C LYS A 7 -47.61 18.06 -5.13
N ILE A 8 -47.37 18.11 -6.44
CA ILE A 8 -46.63 17.02 -7.14
C ILE A 8 -45.16 17.38 -7.45
N ILE A 9 -44.70 18.61 -7.21
CA ILE A 9 -43.30 19.01 -7.52
C ILE A 9 -42.34 18.83 -6.32
N MET A 10 -42.82 18.37 -5.17
CA MET A 10 -42.06 18.35 -3.92
C MET A 10 -41.93 16.92 -3.39
N GLY A 11 -40.89 16.20 -3.80
CA GLY A 11 -40.58 14.93 -3.14
C GLY A 11 -39.73 13.90 -3.88
N LEU A 12 -39.10 14.25 -5.00
CA LEU A 12 -38.11 13.37 -5.62
C LEU A 12 -36.74 14.04 -5.68
N SER A 13 -36.24 14.45 -4.51
CA SER A 13 -34.80 14.65 -4.33
C SER A 13 -34.17 13.27 -4.30
N LEU A 14 -33.82 12.76 -5.49
CA LEU A 14 -32.94 11.60 -5.64
C LEU A 14 -31.71 11.83 -4.76
N LEU A 15 -31.61 11.05 -3.68
CA LEU A 15 -30.35 10.77 -3.00
C LEU A 15 -29.50 9.96 -3.99
N VAL A 16 -28.87 10.65 -4.93
CA VAL A 16 -27.72 10.12 -5.65
C VAL A 16 -26.58 10.10 -4.63
N SER A 17 -26.54 9.03 -3.84
CA SER A 17 -25.35 8.67 -3.08
C SER A 17 -24.30 8.22 -4.10
N ALA A 18 -23.66 9.18 -4.77
CA ALA A 18 -22.46 8.91 -5.53
C ALA A 18 -21.36 8.58 -4.52
N SER A 19 -21.20 7.30 -4.21
CA SER A 19 -20.02 6.78 -3.55
C SER A 19 -18.84 7.08 -4.46
N ALA A 20 -18.12 8.18 -4.22
CA ALA A 20 -16.85 8.41 -4.88
C ALA A 20 -15.92 7.29 -4.40
N ALA A 21 -15.65 6.31 -5.27
CA ALA A 21 -14.60 5.34 -5.02
C ALA A 21 -13.28 6.12 -4.95
N GLN A 22 -12.67 6.16 -3.77
CA GLN A 22 -11.34 6.70 -3.58
C GLN A 22 -10.38 5.73 -4.30
N ALA A 23 -9.96 6.05 -5.52
CA ALA A 23 -8.90 5.28 -6.16
C ALA A 23 -7.59 5.62 -5.45
N ALA A 24 -6.91 4.64 -4.85
CA ALA A 24 -5.57 4.86 -4.34
C ALA A 24 -4.62 5.18 -5.50
N LEU A 25 -3.69 6.11 -5.29
CA LEU A 25 -2.64 6.38 -6.28
C LEU A 25 -1.48 5.43 -6.00
N ILE A 26 -1.19 4.57 -6.97
CA ILE A 26 -0.05 3.65 -6.94
C ILE A 26 1.02 4.23 -7.85
N GLU A 27 2.20 4.49 -7.29
CA GLU A 27 3.34 5.09 -7.99
C GLU A 27 4.58 4.23 -7.80
N TYR A 28 5.33 3.98 -8.88
CA TYR A 28 6.63 3.33 -8.80
C TYR A 28 7.64 4.26 -8.10
N VAL A 29 8.32 3.76 -7.07
CA VAL A 29 9.27 4.57 -6.28
C VAL A 29 10.73 4.13 -6.44
N GLY A 30 10.98 2.92 -6.92
CA GLY A 30 12.32 2.39 -7.10
C GLY A 30 12.38 0.87 -7.13
N SER A 31 13.57 0.33 -7.33
CA SER A 31 13.84 -1.10 -7.31
C SER A 31 15.16 -1.40 -6.60
N TRP A 32 15.33 -2.65 -6.19
CA TRP A 32 16.56 -3.15 -5.59
C TRP A 32 16.80 -4.60 -5.98
N GLN A 33 18.06 -5.01 -6.01
CA GLN A 33 18.42 -6.42 -6.07
C GLN A 33 18.53 -6.95 -4.65
N VAL A 34 18.13 -8.21 -4.43
CA VAL A 34 18.24 -8.83 -3.08
C VAL A 34 19.66 -8.66 -2.52
N GLY A 35 20.67 -8.80 -3.38
CA GLY A 35 22.10 -8.71 -3.04
C GLY A 35 22.65 -7.30 -2.79
N ASP A 36 21.85 -6.24 -2.96
CA ASP A 36 22.24 -4.87 -2.63
C ASP A 36 22.30 -4.62 -1.12
N GLY A 37 21.71 -5.52 -0.33
CA GLY A 37 21.67 -5.43 1.12
C GLY A 37 22.99 -5.66 1.84
N PRO A 38 23.00 -5.55 3.19
CA PRO A 38 24.17 -5.80 4.01
C PRO A 38 24.71 -7.22 3.84
N ASN A 39 26.00 -7.42 4.12
CA ASN A 39 26.64 -8.74 4.05
C ASN A 39 26.03 -9.71 5.07
N TRP A 40 25.62 -10.90 4.64
CA TRP A 40 25.02 -11.90 5.52
C TRP A 40 25.92 -12.27 6.72
N THR A 41 27.24 -12.21 6.57
CA THR A 41 28.21 -12.54 7.64
C THR A 41 28.19 -11.59 8.83
N THR A 42 27.59 -10.39 8.68
CA THR A 42 27.38 -9.46 9.79
C THR A 42 26.08 -9.72 10.56
N ASN A 43 25.37 -10.79 10.21
CA ASN A 43 24.02 -11.11 10.70
C ASN A 43 23.10 -9.88 10.68
N PRO A 44 22.79 -9.29 9.52
CA PRO A 44 21.95 -8.09 9.46
C PRO A 44 20.50 -8.40 9.83
N LEU A 45 19.67 -7.37 9.97
CA LEU A 45 18.22 -7.55 10.03
C LEU A 45 17.73 -8.26 8.77
N ALA A 46 16.75 -9.15 8.95
CA ALA A 46 16.02 -9.75 7.84
C ALA A 46 14.80 -8.89 7.53
N TYR A 47 14.40 -8.85 6.26
CA TYR A 47 13.24 -8.08 5.81
C TYR A 47 12.32 -8.90 4.91
N SER A 48 11.02 -8.64 5.00
CA SER A 48 10.05 -8.95 3.94
C SER A 48 10.32 -8.06 2.70
N GLY A 49 9.64 -8.34 1.58
CA GLY A 49 9.69 -7.46 0.42
C GLY A 49 9.18 -6.05 0.75
N VAL A 50 8.05 -5.97 1.48
CA VAL A 50 7.49 -4.68 1.92
C VAL A 50 8.38 -3.99 2.96
N GLY A 51 8.95 -4.72 3.93
CA GLY A 51 9.84 -4.15 4.92
C GLY A 51 11.16 -3.64 4.32
N ALA A 52 11.69 -4.33 3.30
CA ALA A 52 12.83 -3.84 2.54
C ALA A 52 12.52 -2.53 1.79
N ALA A 53 11.31 -2.42 1.21
CA ALA A 53 10.88 -1.18 0.58
C ALA A 53 10.72 -0.03 1.59
N GLU A 54 10.22 -0.30 2.80
CA GLU A 54 10.16 0.71 3.86
C GLU A 54 11.56 1.18 4.31
N GLU A 55 12.51 0.26 4.45
CA GLU A 55 13.91 0.57 4.79
C GLU A 55 14.56 1.44 3.71
N LEU A 56 14.36 1.11 2.43
CA LEU A 56 15.03 1.77 1.31
C LEU A 56 14.39 3.10 0.90
N PHE A 57 13.06 3.16 0.89
CA PHE A 57 12.31 4.29 0.32
C PHE A 57 11.59 5.12 1.39
N GLY A 58 11.67 4.70 2.66
CA GLY A 58 11.06 5.35 3.81
C GLY A 58 9.70 4.77 4.17
N ALA A 59 9.18 5.15 5.34
CA ALA A 59 7.90 4.65 5.85
C ALA A 59 6.74 4.86 4.87
N GLY A 60 5.88 3.86 4.72
CA GLY A 60 4.71 3.94 3.84
C GLY A 60 4.10 2.58 3.54
N THR A 61 3.01 2.57 2.80
CA THR A 61 2.40 1.33 2.31
C THR A 61 2.93 1.03 0.92
N TYR A 62 3.45 -0.18 0.74
CA TYR A 62 4.06 -0.62 -0.51
C TYR A 62 3.38 -1.86 -1.08
N MET A 63 3.45 -1.97 -2.40
CA MET A 63 3.26 -3.21 -3.15
C MET A 63 4.56 -3.50 -3.91
N ILE A 64 4.91 -4.77 -4.04
CA ILE A 64 6.13 -5.25 -4.67
C ILE A 64 5.78 -6.05 -5.92
N SER A 65 6.60 -5.88 -6.96
CA SER A 65 6.61 -6.76 -8.13
C SER A 65 7.98 -7.40 -8.32
N THR A 66 7.97 -8.62 -8.85
CA THR A 66 9.17 -9.30 -9.38
C THR A 66 9.27 -9.24 -10.91
N ILE A 67 8.33 -8.55 -11.58
CA ILE A 67 8.25 -8.51 -13.05
C ILE A 67 8.97 -7.27 -13.59
N ASP A 68 8.40 -6.09 -13.38
CA ASP A 68 8.90 -4.80 -13.87
C ASP A 68 8.33 -3.60 -13.08
N ASP A 69 8.61 -2.40 -13.56
CA ASP A 69 8.19 -1.11 -12.99
C ASP A 69 6.79 -0.64 -13.44
N GLN A 70 6.01 -1.49 -14.12
CA GLN A 70 4.67 -1.14 -14.59
C GLN A 70 3.61 -1.52 -13.55
N VAL A 71 2.77 -0.56 -13.15
CA VAL A 71 1.69 -0.76 -12.16
C VAL A 71 0.73 -1.90 -12.56
N ALA A 72 0.52 -2.10 -13.86
CA ALA A 72 -0.34 -3.17 -14.38
C ALA A 72 0.22 -4.58 -14.13
N ASN A 73 1.51 -4.71 -13.81
CA ASN A 73 2.23 -5.96 -13.65
C ASN A 73 2.59 -6.25 -12.17
N ILE A 74 2.00 -5.52 -11.21
CA ILE A 74 2.18 -5.81 -9.79
C ILE A 74 1.63 -7.20 -9.49
N ASN A 75 2.49 -8.09 -9.00
CA ASN A 75 2.13 -9.47 -8.66
C ASN A 75 2.11 -9.76 -7.15
N ASN A 76 2.45 -8.78 -6.30
CA ASN A 76 2.53 -8.91 -4.83
C ASN A 76 3.49 -10.02 -4.38
N MET A 77 4.58 -10.19 -5.12
CA MET A 77 5.64 -11.16 -4.83
C MET A 77 6.96 -10.40 -4.66
N ALA A 78 7.91 -11.01 -3.94
CA ALA A 78 9.28 -10.53 -3.84
C ALA A 78 10.28 -11.69 -3.98
N HIS A 79 11.47 -11.37 -4.49
CA HIS A 79 12.65 -12.21 -4.43
C HIS A 79 13.28 -12.12 -3.05
N TYR A 80 13.72 -13.28 -2.54
CA TYR A 80 14.36 -13.44 -1.26
C TYR A 80 15.63 -14.27 -1.39
N ALA A 81 16.60 -14.01 -0.51
CA ALA A 81 17.69 -14.93 -0.23
C ALA A 81 17.31 -15.79 0.99
N ILE A 82 17.42 -17.10 0.83
CA ILE A 82 17.25 -18.10 1.87
C ILE A 82 18.65 -18.58 2.29
N ILE A 83 18.96 -18.42 3.57
CA ILE A 83 20.28 -18.76 4.10
C ILE A 83 20.58 -20.25 3.87
N GLY A 84 21.77 -20.55 3.37
CA GLY A 84 22.18 -21.94 3.09
C GLY A 84 21.49 -22.62 1.91
N ILE A 85 20.52 -21.97 1.24
CA ILE A 85 19.75 -22.55 0.12
C ILE A 85 20.00 -21.79 -1.18
N GLY A 86 19.75 -20.47 -1.23
CA GLY A 86 19.83 -19.70 -2.48
C GLY A 86 18.74 -18.62 -2.57
N PHE A 87 18.21 -18.39 -3.77
CA PHE A 87 17.16 -17.38 -4.00
C PHE A 87 15.84 -18.03 -4.39
N GLU A 88 14.75 -17.50 -3.86
CA GLU A 88 13.38 -17.93 -4.20
C GLU A 88 12.41 -16.74 -4.21
N VAL A 89 11.20 -16.99 -4.73
CA VAL A 89 10.13 -15.99 -4.79
C VAL A 89 9.03 -16.37 -3.80
N PHE A 90 8.67 -15.44 -2.92
CA PHE A 90 7.57 -15.58 -1.96
C PHE A 90 6.61 -14.39 -2.08
N ALA A 91 5.49 -14.45 -1.34
CA ALA A 91 4.62 -13.29 -1.17
C ALA A 91 5.43 -12.12 -0.60
N GLU A 92 5.11 -10.89 -1.01
CA GLU A 92 5.84 -9.67 -0.61
C GLU A 92 5.91 -9.41 0.89
N ASP A 93 4.94 -9.95 1.64
CA ASP A 93 4.80 -9.86 3.10
C ASP A 93 5.31 -11.11 3.82
N TYR A 94 5.84 -12.09 3.09
CA TYR A 94 6.40 -13.28 3.70
C TYR A 94 7.60 -12.89 4.57
N PHE A 95 7.44 -13.15 5.88
CA PHE A 95 8.48 -12.95 6.86
C PHE A 95 8.40 -14.02 7.95
N ARG A 96 9.55 -14.57 8.30
CA ARG A 96 9.66 -15.53 9.40
C ARG A 96 10.34 -14.85 10.58
N GLY A 97 9.54 -14.39 11.54
CA GLY A 97 10.02 -13.70 12.73
C GLY A 97 9.21 -12.45 13.04
N VAL A 98 9.86 -11.47 13.66
CA VAL A 98 9.31 -10.13 13.90
C VAL A 98 10.14 -9.11 13.13
N GLU A 99 9.51 -8.43 12.17
CA GLU A 99 10.15 -7.42 11.33
C GLU A 99 10.84 -6.34 12.19
N GLY A 100 12.05 -5.93 11.81
CA GLY A 100 12.86 -4.98 12.58
C GLY A 100 13.51 -5.54 13.86
N ILE A 101 13.25 -6.81 14.21
CA ILE A 101 13.87 -7.49 15.36
C ILE A 101 14.69 -8.70 14.89
N THR A 102 14.10 -9.56 14.06
CA THR A 102 14.73 -10.81 13.62
C THR A 102 15.89 -10.54 12.68
N ARG A 103 17.04 -11.15 12.98
CA ARG A 103 18.24 -11.08 12.14
C ARG A 103 18.34 -12.30 11.23
N TYR A 104 19.09 -12.15 10.15
CA TYR A 104 19.18 -13.12 9.06
C TYR A 104 19.66 -14.52 9.49
N GLN A 105 20.48 -14.63 10.53
CA GLN A 105 20.95 -15.92 11.04
C GLN A 105 20.14 -16.42 12.25
N ASP A 106 19.16 -15.67 12.76
CA ASP A 106 18.49 -16.01 14.02
C ASP A 106 17.61 -17.26 13.90
N VAL A 107 17.10 -17.56 12.70
CA VAL A 107 16.27 -18.76 12.44
C VAL A 107 17.07 -19.88 11.76
N TYR A 108 18.38 -19.67 11.56
CA TYR A 108 19.26 -20.66 10.94
C TYR A 108 19.70 -21.73 11.95
N ILE A 109 18.89 -22.78 12.12
CA ILE A 109 19.25 -23.95 12.95
C ILE A 109 19.16 -25.22 12.12
N PHE A 110 20.01 -25.39 11.08
CA PHE A 110 20.19 -26.64 10.31
C PHE A 110 18.91 -27.42 9.91
N ASP A 111 17.77 -26.76 9.98
CA ASP A 111 16.45 -27.29 9.77
C ASP A 111 16.01 -26.63 8.48
N ARG A 112 16.10 -27.42 7.40
CA ARG A 112 15.77 -26.97 6.05
C ARG A 112 14.34 -26.47 5.93
N ASP A 113 13.48 -26.78 6.89
CA ASP A 113 12.10 -26.32 6.93
C ASP A 113 11.95 -24.98 7.69
N LEU A 114 13.03 -24.50 8.32
CA LEU A 114 13.07 -23.32 9.19
C LEU A 114 13.95 -22.15 8.72
N ASP A 115 14.56 -22.21 7.54
CA ASP A 115 15.57 -21.21 7.14
C ASP A 115 15.03 -19.77 7.12
N THR A 116 15.82 -18.84 7.66
CA THR A 116 15.53 -17.41 7.61
C THR A 116 15.59 -16.93 6.17
N VAL A 117 14.67 -16.04 5.81
CA VAL A 117 14.66 -15.40 4.50
C VAL A 117 14.82 -13.90 4.65
N SER A 118 15.40 -13.24 3.65
CA SER A 118 15.40 -11.78 3.57
C SER A 118 15.33 -11.33 2.12
N ALA A 119 14.47 -10.34 1.85
CA ALA A 119 14.38 -9.67 0.56
C ALA A 119 15.50 -8.62 0.35
N TYR A 120 16.31 -8.35 1.37
CA TYR A 120 17.40 -7.38 1.31
C TYR A 120 18.60 -7.85 2.14
N VAL A 121 19.45 -8.66 1.51
CA VAL A 121 20.67 -9.19 2.11
C VAL A 121 21.60 -9.69 1.01
N ARG A 122 22.89 -9.42 1.15
CA ARG A 122 23.90 -10.01 0.29
C ARG A 122 24.32 -11.37 0.82
N ASP A 123 23.56 -12.39 0.44
CA ASP A 123 23.91 -13.81 0.55
C ASP A 123 23.98 -14.43 -0.86
N PHE A 124 24.95 -15.31 -1.13
CA PHE A 124 25.17 -16.00 -2.42
C PHE A 124 25.37 -15.16 -3.71
N GLY A 125 25.33 -13.82 -3.67
CA GLY A 125 25.64 -12.97 -4.83
C GLY A 125 24.53 -11.98 -5.16
N VAL A 126 24.29 -11.74 -6.45
CA VAL A 126 23.23 -10.86 -6.96
C VAL A 126 21.97 -11.69 -7.22
N GLY A 127 20.93 -11.47 -6.40
CA GLY A 127 19.61 -12.10 -6.57
C GLY A 127 18.71 -11.39 -7.59
N GLY A 128 17.42 -11.76 -7.60
CA GLY A 128 16.42 -11.09 -8.45
C GLY A 128 16.15 -9.63 -8.05
N THR A 129 15.52 -8.89 -8.97
CA THR A 129 15.16 -7.48 -8.76
C THR A 129 13.72 -7.37 -8.28
N ASN A 130 13.52 -6.65 -7.17
CA ASN A 130 12.22 -6.26 -6.66
C ASN A 130 11.90 -4.82 -7.06
N TYR A 131 10.67 -4.55 -7.46
CA TYR A 131 10.17 -3.23 -7.84
C TYR A 131 9.13 -2.77 -6.81
N ALA A 132 9.37 -1.63 -6.15
CA ALA A 132 8.46 -1.08 -5.15
C ALA A 132 7.52 -0.03 -5.75
N PHE A 133 6.26 -0.15 -5.36
CA PHE A 133 5.20 0.79 -5.68
C PHE A 133 4.63 1.32 -4.37
N ARG A 134 4.65 2.63 -4.17
CA ARG A 134 4.04 3.26 -3.00
C ARG A 134 2.57 3.49 -3.27
N ILE A 135 1.74 3.10 -2.30
CA ILE A 135 0.34 3.47 -2.25
C ILE A 135 0.24 4.79 -1.50
N SER A 136 -0.33 5.80 -2.15
CA SER A 136 -0.65 7.07 -1.53
C SER A 136 -2.16 7.23 -1.42
N ASP A 137 -2.60 7.69 -0.25
CA ASP A 137 -3.98 8.08 -0.03
C ASP A 137 -4.28 9.29 -0.93
N VAL A 138 -5.28 9.13 -1.80
CA VAL A 138 -5.85 10.30 -2.47
C VAL A 138 -6.55 11.15 -1.43
N PRO A 139 -6.28 12.46 -1.35
CA PRO A 139 -6.98 13.36 -0.44
C PRO A 139 -8.50 13.19 -0.58
N ALA A 140 -9.21 13.13 0.55
CA ALA A 140 -10.65 12.94 0.58
C ALA A 140 -11.33 13.82 -0.48
N PRO A 141 -12.25 13.27 -1.29
CA PRO A 141 -12.67 13.94 -2.48
C PRO A 141 -13.49 15.18 -2.08
N ALA A 142 -13.57 16.14 -2.99
CA ALA A 142 -14.34 17.37 -2.83
C ALA A 142 -15.82 17.24 -2.36
N PRO A 143 -16.53 16.08 -2.43
CA PRO A 143 -17.91 15.99 -1.94
C PRO A 143 -18.11 16.41 -0.49
N LEU A 144 -17.13 16.21 0.41
CA LEU A 144 -17.26 16.72 1.79
C LEU A 144 -17.16 18.25 1.85
N ALA A 145 -16.26 18.84 1.07
CA ALA A 145 -16.16 20.29 0.93
C ALA A 145 -17.43 20.87 0.28
N MET A 146 -17.97 20.22 -0.75
CA MET A 146 -19.21 20.62 -1.40
C MET A 146 -20.44 20.43 -0.51
N LEU A 147 -20.49 19.37 0.30
CA LEU A 147 -21.54 19.16 1.30
C LEU A 147 -21.47 20.24 2.37
N GLY A 148 -20.27 20.55 2.86
CA GLY A 148 -20.03 21.64 3.80
C GLY A 148 -20.47 22.99 3.25
N LEU A 149 -20.08 23.31 2.02
CA LEU A 149 -20.50 24.54 1.32
C LEU A 149 -22.01 24.57 1.05
N GLY A 150 -22.61 23.44 0.67
CA GLY A 150 -24.05 23.31 0.45
C GLY A 150 -24.86 23.54 1.73
N LEU A 151 -24.43 22.95 2.84
CA LEU A 151 -25.06 23.16 4.16
C LEU A 151 -24.88 24.61 4.64
N ALA A 152 -23.70 25.20 4.45
CA ALA A 152 -23.45 26.60 4.77
C ALA A 152 -24.34 27.55 3.95
N GLY A 153 -24.50 27.29 2.66
CA GLY A 153 -25.42 28.03 1.78
C GLY A 153 -26.88 27.94 2.28
N LEU A 154 -27.36 26.73 2.58
CA LEU A 154 -28.71 26.51 3.11
C LEU A 154 -28.94 27.25 4.44
N ALA A 155 -27.96 27.27 5.34
CA ALA A 155 -28.05 28.01 6.60
C ALA A 155 -28.14 29.54 6.36
N PHE A 156 -27.40 30.07 5.38
CA PHE A 156 -27.43 31.48 5.01
C PHE A 156 -28.80 31.91 4.47
N PHE A 157 -29.42 31.10 3.61
CA PHE A 157 -30.75 31.38 3.09
C PHE A 157 -31.85 31.28 4.16
N ARG A 158 -31.67 30.43 5.18
CA ARG A 158 -32.62 30.29 6.29
C ARG A 158 -32.67 31.55 7.16
N LYS A 159 -31.53 32.21 7.41
CA LYS A 159 -31.48 33.44 8.20
C LYS A 159 -32.15 34.64 7.53
N LYS A 160 -32.04 34.77 6.20
CA LYS A 160 -32.67 35.88 5.44
C LYS A 160 -34.20 35.83 5.39
N LYS A 161 -34.82 34.70 5.71
CA LYS A 161 -36.28 34.54 5.70
C LYS A 161 -36.94 34.77 7.08
N ALA A 162 -36.12 34.86 8.14
CA ALA A 162 -36.56 35.07 9.51
C ALA A 162 -36.38 36.52 10.01
N ALA A 163 -35.81 37.39 9.17
CA ALA A 163 -35.75 38.83 9.33
C ALA A 163 -36.70 39.49 8.32
#